data_AF-A0A7C5VR64-F1
#
_entry.id   AF-A0A7C5VR64-F1
#
_cell.length_a   1.000
_cell.length_b   1.000
_cell.length_c   1.000
_cell.angle_alpha   90.00
_cell.angle_beta   90.00
_cell.angle_gamma   90.00
#
_symmetry.space_group_name_H-M   'P 1'
#
loop_
_entity.id
_entity.type
_entity.pdbx_description
1 polymer ?
#
loop_
_entity_poly.entity_id
_entity_poly.type
_entity_poly.pdbx_seq_one_letter_code
_entity_poly.pdbx_strand_id
1 'polypeptide(L)'
;MEKLRPMVFKRGGKKRAGKGFSVGELKEAGLCLKRALKLGLPVDPRRRTIHEENVKLLKNFMESGKALSSEPKEVDVEKKAKS
;
A
#
# COMPACT_ATOMS: atom_id res chain seq x y z
N MET A 1 9.17 15.78 -6.41
CA MET A 1 8.96 14.38 -6.00
C MET A 1 7.55 13.96 -6.33
N GLU A 2 7.44 13.11 -7.34
CA GLU A 2 6.18 12.55 -7.81
C GLU A 2 5.64 11.60 -6.73
N LYS A 3 4.49 11.94 -6.15
CA LYS A 3 3.90 11.18 -5.04
C LYS A 3 2.93 10.17 -5.63
N LEU A 4 3.10 8.89 -5.31
CA LEU A 4 2.08 7.89 -5.62
C LEU A 4 0.76 8.30 -4.97
N ARG A 5 -0.27 8.46 -5.78
CA ARG A 5 -1.62 8.78 -5.30
C ARG A 5 -2.49 7.53 -5.40
N PRO A 6 -3.09 7.05 -4.30
CA PRO A 6 -4.05 5.96 -4.37
C PRO A 6 -5.32 6.39 -5.08
N MET A 7 -5.95 5.46 -5.79
CA MET A 7 -7.31 5.64 -6.30
C MET A 7 -8.31 5.24 -5.23
N VAL A 8 -9.29 6.12 -5.01
CA VAL A 8 -10.41 5.87 -4.10
C VAL A 8 -11.70 5.93 -4.88
N PHE A 9 -12.56 4.94 -4.64
CA PHE A 9 -13.86 4.80 -5.30
C PHE A 9 -14.95 5.42 -4.45
N LYS A 10 -15.72 6.36 -5.01
CA LYS A 10 -16.94 6.87 -4.38
C LYS A 10 -18.16 6.03 -4.79
N ARG A 11 -19.21 6.07 -3.97
CA ARG A 11 -20.53 5.53 -4.32
C ARG A 11 -21.01 6.23 -5.60
N GLY A 12 -21.19 5.46 -6.68
CA GLY A 12 -21.45 5.97 -8.04
C GLY A 12 -20.28 5.84 -9.03
N GLY A 13 -19.25 5.05 -8.75
CA GLY A 13 -18.21 4.66 -9.73
C GLY A 13 -17.16 5.72 -10.03
N LYS A 14 -17.27 6.92 -9.45
CA LYS A 14 -16.29 7.99 -9.63
C LYS A 14 -14.98 7.65 -8.91
N LYS A 15 -13.89 7.57 -9.67
CA LYS A 15 -12.52 7.43 -9.16
C LYS A 15 -11.98 8.82 -8.80
N ARG A 16 -11.33 8.93 -7.63
CA ARG A 16 -10.60 10.14 -7.22
C ARG A 16 -9.22 9.78 -6.70
N ALA A 17 -8.29 10.71 -6.83
CA ALA A 17 -7.03 10.63 -6.10
C ALA A 17 -7.29 10.82 -4.60
N GLY A 18 -6.89 9.83 -3.82
CA GLY A 18 -6.82 9.89 -2.36
C GLY A 18 -5.62 10.70 -1.90
N LYS A 19 -5.66 11.18 -0.64
CA LYS A 19 -4.54 11.91 -0.03
C LYS A 19 -3.34 11.00 0.25
N GLY A 20 -3.59 9.73 0.58
CA GLY A 20 -2.58 8.72 0.90
C GLY A 20 -3.18 7.32 1.03
N PHE A 21 -2.31 6.32 1.18
CA PHE A 21 -2.65 4.90 1.30
C PHE A 21 -3.19 4.57 2.69
N SER A 22 -4.14 3.64 2.75
CA SER A 22 -4.63 3.12 4.02
C SER A 22 -3.56 2.24 4.70
N VAL A 23 -3.63 2.15 6.03
CA VAL A 23 -2.83 1.19 6.82
C VAL A 23 -3.07 -0.25 6.34
N GLY A 24 -4.30 -0.60 5.97
CA GLY A 24 -4.63 -1.95 5.49
C GLY A 24 -3.95 -2.26 4.15
N GLU A 25 -3.97 -1.31 3.22
CA GLU A 25 -3.33 -1.46 1.90
C GLU A 25 -1.81 -1.59 2.03
N LEU A 26 -1.19 -0.79 2.91
CA LEU A 26 0.25 -0.89 3.20
C LEU A 26 0.58 -2.25 3.79
N LYS A 27 -0.22 -2.73 4.75
CA LYS A 27 -0.01 -4.04 5.38
C LYS A 27 -0.10 -5.20 4.38
N GLU A 28 -1.07 -5.16 3.46
CA GLU A 28 -1.17 -6.15 2.38
C GLU A 28 -0.03 -6.08 1.36
N ALA A 29 0.53 -4.89 1.15
CA ALA A 29 1.73 -4.72 0.33
C ALA A 29 3.02 -5.13 1.06
N GLY A 30 2.96 -5.54 2.34
CA GLY A 30 4.14 -5.87 3.15
C GLY A 30 4.89 -4.62 3.66
N LEU A 31 4.23 -3.46 3.69
CA LEU A 31 4.76 -2.21 4.19
C LEU A 31 4.19 -1.87 5.57
N CYS A 32 5.08 -1.63 6.52
CA CYS A 32 4.72 -0.98 7.77
C CYS A 32 4.62 0.54 7.59
N LEU A 33 3.77 1.20 8.39
CA LEU A 33 3.62 2.66 8.45
C LEU A 33 4.96 3.40 8.50
N LYS A 34 5.86 2.97 9.38
CA LYS A 34 7.20 3.57 9.54
C LYS A 34 8.03 3.46 8.25
N ARG A 35 7.95 2.32 7.56
CA ARG A 35 8.68 2.08 6.30
C ARG A 35 8.11 2.91 5.17
N ALA A 36 6.78 2.99 5.07
CA ALA A 36 6.10 3.81 4.08
C ALA A 36 6.46 5.31 4.24
N LEU A 37 6.48 5.82 5.47
CA LEU A 37 6.90 7.20 5.74
C LEU A 37 8.36 7.46 5.38
N LYS A 38 9.27 6.52 5.67
CA LYS A 38 10.68 6.61 5.24
C LYS A 38 10.84 6.62 3.72
N LEU A 39 9.99 5.89 3.01
CA LEU A 39 9.94 5.87 1.54
C LEU A 39 9.28 7.13 0.93
N GLY A 40 8.78 8.06 1.77
CA GLY A 40 8.06 9.24 1.29
C GLY A 40 6.66 8.93 0.74
N LEU A 41 6.13 7.74 1.01
CA LEU A 41 4.78 7.38 0.59
C LEU A 41 3.73 8.15 1.41
N PRO A 42 2.72 8.72 0.76
CA PRO A 42 1.64 9.40 1.47
C PRO A 42 0.74 8.36 2.14
N VAL A 43 0.51 8.52 3.44
CA VAL A 43 -0.32 7.62 4.25
C VAL A 43 -1.55 8.37 4.77
N ASP A 44 -2.71 7.75 4.70
CA ASP A 44 -3.95 8.21 5.34
C ASP A 44 -4.44 7.18 6.37
N PRO A 45 -3.99 7.27 7.64
CA PRO A 45 -4.33 6.29 8.67
C PRO A 45 -5.82 6.32 9.06
N ARG A 46 -6.57 7.35 8.66
CA ARG A 46 -8.00 7.48 8.96
C ARG A 46 -8.86 6.61 8.02
N ARG A 47 -8.34 6.21 6.86
CA ARG A 47 -9.07 5.34 5.92
C ARG A 47 -8.92 3.87 6.32
N ARG A 48 -10.04 3.18 6.53
CA ARG A 48 -10.08 1.73 6.81
C ARG A 48 -10.41 0.87 5.60
N THR A 49 -10.80 1.47 4.47
CA THR A 49 -11.08 0.73 3.24
C THR A 49 -9.80 0.30 2.56
N ILE A 50 -9.82 -0.93 2.06
CA ILE A 50 -8.73 -1.55 1.32
C ILE A 50 -9.20 -1.70 -0.13
N HIS A 51 -8.38 -1.25 -1.07
CA HIS A 51 -8.63 -1.41 -2.50
C HIS A 51 -7.48 -2.20 -3.12
N GLU A 52 -7.80 -3.33 -3.75
CA GLU A 52 -6.80 -4.20 -4.36
C GLU A 52 -5.98 -3.51 -5.47
N GLU A 53 -6.59 -2.59 -6.23
CA GLU A 53 -5.88 -1.77 -7.22
C GLU A 53 -4.73 -0.98 -6.57
N ASN A 54 -4.94 -0.42 -5.37
CA ASN A 54 -3.91 0.33 -4.65
C ASN A 54 -2.83 -0.60 -4.09
N VAL A 55 -3.19 -1.79 -3.64
CA VAL A 55 -2.24 -2.81 -3.17
C VAL A 55 -1.34 -3.25 -4.33
N LYS A 56 -1.91 -3.50 -5.51
CA LYS A 56 -1.13 -3.82 -6.73
C LYS A 56 -0.20 -2.68 -7.12
N LEU A 57 -0.67 -1.43 -7.08
CA LEU A 57 0.18 -0.25 -7.32
C LEU A 57 1.36 -0.17 -6.34
N LEU A 58 1.13 -0.42 -5.05
CA LEU A 58 2.19 -0.45 -4.04
C LEU A 58 3.20 -1.56 -4.28
N LYS A 59 2.74 -2.79 -4.61
CA LYS A 59 3.61 -3.91 -4.95
C LYS A 59 4.48 -3.62 -6.17
N ASN A 60 3.89 -3.09 -7.23
CA ASN A 60 4.62 -2.71 -8.45
C ASN A 60 5.62 -1.56 -8.19
N PHE A 61 5.26 -0.60 -7.32
CA PHE A 61 6.19 0.44 -6.88
C PHE A 61 7.38 -0.14 -6.10
N MET A 62 7.16 -1.17 -5.28
CA MET A 62 8.23 -1.86 -4.58
C MET A 62 9.12 -2.68 -5.50
N GLU A 63 8.55 -3.33 -6.52
CA GLU A 63 9.32 -4.06 -7.53
C GLU A 63 10.20 -3.11 -8.36
N SER A 64 9.64 -1.99 -8.83
CA SER A 64 10.41 -0.98 -9.55
C SER A 64 11.47 -0.28 -8.69
N GLY A 65 11.21 -0.08 -7.39
CA GLY A 65 12.19 0.45 -6.44
C GLY A 65 13.25 -0.55 -5.96
N LYS A 66 13.03 -1.87 -6.15
CA LYS A 66 13.93 -2.95 -5.70
C LYS A 66 15.20 -3.10 -6.53
N ALA A 67 15.33 -2.40 -7.66
CA ALA A 67 16.53 -2.50 -8.50
C ALA A 67 17.82 -1.96 -7.84
N LEU A 68 17.77 -1.29 -6.67
CA LEU A 68 18.93 -0.59 -6.11
C LEU A 68 19.34 -0.88 -4.66
N SER A 69 18.67 -1.75 -3.89
CA SER A 69 19.23 -2.16 -2.59
C SER A 69 18.59 -3.41 -2.02
N SER A 70 19.46 -4.37 -1.72
CA SER A 70 19.27 -5.66 -1.04
C SER A 70 18.13 -5.73 -0.02
N GLU A 71 17.38 -6.83 -0.11
CA GLU A 71 16.38 -7.26 0.85
C GLU A 71 17.01 -7.52 2.23
N PRO A 72 16.37 -7.10 3.33
CA PRO A 72 16.13 -8.00 4.42
C PRO A 72 14.71 -8.54 4.25
N LYS A 73 14.67 -9.85 3.97
CA LYS A 73 13.53 -10.71 4.23
C LYS A 73 13.25 -10.67 5.74
N GLU A 74 11.97 -10.66 6.12
CA GLU A 74 11.41 -11.37 7.28
C GLU A 74 9.87 -11.15 7.30
N VAL A 75 9.08 -12.04 6.70
CA VAL A 75 8.40 -13.29 7.16
C VAL A 75 6.93 -13.13 7.62
N ASP A 76 6.16 -14.14 7.22
CA ASP A 76 4.96 -14.75 7.81
C ASP A 76 3.70 -13.92 8.08
N VAL A 77 2.72 -14.08 7.19
CA VAL A 77 1.33 -14.31 7.63
C VAL A 77 0.76 -15.50 6.88
N GLU A 78 1.21 -16.71 7.23
CA GLU A 78 0.30 -17.85 7.21
C GLU A 78 -0.74 -17.61 8.31
N LYS A 79 -2.00 -17.38 7.92
CA LYS A 79 -3.13 -18.05 8.57
C LYS A 79 -4.12 -18.50 7.51
N LYS A 80 -3.98 -19.77 7.13
CA LYS A 80 -5.06 -20.64 6.64
C LYS A 80 -6.32 -20.50 7.51
N ALA A 81 -7.46 -20.51 6.82
CA ALA A 81 -8.73 -21.18 7.14
C ALA A 81 -9.26 -21.24 8.60
N LYS A 82 -10.48 -20.72 8.78
CA LYS A 82 -11.66 -21.33 9.45
C LYS A 82 -12.81 -20.32 9.29
N SER A 83 -13.98 -20.67 8.75
CA SER A 83 -14.83 -21.79 9.12
C SER A 83 -15.66 -22.32 7.95
#